data_AF-A0A5N7MXG7-F1
#
_entry.id   AF-A0A5N7MXG7-F1
#
_cell.length_a   1.000
_cell.length_b   1.000
_cell.length_c   1.000
_cell.angle_alpha   90.00
_cell.angle_beta   90.00
_cell.angle_gamma   90.00
#
_symmetry.space_group_name_H-M   'P 1'
#
loop_
_entity.id
_entity.type
_entity.pdbx_description
1 polymer ?
#
loop_
_entity_poly.entity_id
_entity_poly.type
_entity_poly.pdbx_seq_one_letter_code
_entity_poly.pdbx_strand_id
1 'polypeptide(L)'
;MGRDPQIMMVRPDGDVTHVSYNRPSDGSVWSYRCRLEGNRIIWASAEGRWRTHPDDGVLTYELEGSTKIRIVEAHSDGSKSQDTYNRNDLR
;
A
#
# COMPACT_ATOMS: atom_id res chain seq x y z
N MET A 1 5.15 11.18 2.51
CA MET A 1 6.53 10.81 2.11
C MET A 1 6.48 9.46 1.41
N GLY A 2 6.10 9.44 0.12
CA GLY A 2 6.11 8.23 -0.69
C GLY A 2 7.52 7.89 -1.18
N ARG A 3 7.81 6.61 -1.39
CA ARG A 3 9.00 6.17 -2.14
C ARG A 3 8.67 6.12 -3.61
N ASP A 4 9.67 6.32 -4.44
CA ASP A 4 9.54 6.21 -5.89
C ASP A 4 8.97 4.83 -6.25
N PRO A 5 7.82 4.73 -6.94
CA PRO A 5 7.28 3.47 -7.39
C PRO A 5 8.27 2.67 -8.26
N GLN A 6 9.19 3.34 -8.97
CA GLN A 6 10.14 2.69 -9.88
C GLN A 6 11.17 1.81 -9.17
N ILE A 7 11.41 2.02 -7.88
CA ILE A 7 12.32 1.16 -7.09
C ILE A 7 11.59 -0.01 -6.43
N MET A 8 10.27 -0.10 -6.58
CA MET A 8 9.47 -1.16 -5.98
C MET A 8 9.45 -2.40 -6.86
N MET A 9 9.71 -3.54 -6.25
CA MET A 9 9.56 -4.86 -6.84
C MET A 9 8.31 -5.53 -6.29
N VAL A 10 7.48 -6.04 -7.19
CA VAL A 10 6.19 -6.67 -6.88
C VAL A 10 6.22 -8.14 -7.29
N ARG A 11 5.86 -9.03 -6.37
CA ARG A 11 5.74 -10.48 -6.61
C ARG A 11 4.38 -10.96 -6.12
N PRO A 12 3.42 -11.23 -7.03
CA PRO A 12 2.16 -11.86 -6.68
C PRO A 12 2.37 -13.31 -6.19
N ASP A 13 1.59 -13.72 -5.19
CA ASP A 13 1.61 -15.04 -4.56
C ASP A 13 0.19 -15.40 -4.09
N GLY A 14 -0.62 -15.89 -5.02
CA GLY A 14 -2.06 -16.07 -4.81
C GLY A 14 -2.76 -14.75 -4.50
N ASP A 15 -3.48 -14.70 -3.38
CA ASP A 15 -4.20 -13.50 -2.91
C ASP A 15 -3.29 -12.47 -2.24
N VAL A 16 -2.03 -12.84 -1.97
CA VAL A 16 -1.05 -11.97 -1.33
C VAL A 16 -0.08 -11.45 -2.38
N THR A 17 0.15 -10.14 -2.38
CA THR A 17 1.20 -9.50 -3.16
C THR A 17 2.34 -9.11 -2.24
N HIS A 18 3.55 -9.58 -2.56
CA HIS A 18 4.77 -9.18 -1.87
C HIS A 18 5.33 -7.94 -2.56
N VAL A 19 5.63 -6.91 -1.77
CA VAL A 19 6.23 -5.67 -2.24
C VAL A 19 7.55 -5.49 -1.52
N SER A 20 8.62 -5.19 -2.26
CA SER A 20 9.92 -4.92 -1.67
C SER A 20 10.63 -3.79 -2.39
N TYR A 21 11.55 -3.12 -1.71
CA TYR A 21 12.46 -2.15 -2.35
C TYR A 21 13.77 -2.07 -1.59
N ASN A 22 14.85 -1.74 -2.29
CA ASN A 22 16.12 -1.38 -1.68
C ASN A 22 16.12 0.12 -1.37
N ARG A 23 16.28 0.50 -0.09
CA ARG A 23 16.29 1.89 0.33
C ARG A 23 17.59 2.57 -0.11
N PRO A 24 17.57 3.57 -1.01
CA PRO A 24 18.81 4.13 -1.57
C PRO A 24 19.74 4.80 -0.54
N SER A 25 19.19 5.25 0.59
CA SER A 25 19.96 5.98 1.61
C SER A 25 20.92 5.10 2.42
N ASP A 26 20.60 3.82 2.59
CA ASP A 26 21.35 2.92 3.48
C ASP A 26 21.46 1.47 2.96
N GLY A 27 20.92 1.16 1.78
CA GLY A 27 20.99 -0.17 1.18
C GLY A 27 20.06 -1.20 1.82
N SER A 28 19.23 -0.81 2.79
CA SER A 28 18.35 -1.75 3.50
C SER A 28 17.23 -2.23 2.59
N VAL A 29 16.97 -3.54 2.60
CA VAL A 29 15.83 -4.12 1.90
C VAL A 29 14.60 -4.03 2.80
N TRP A 30 13.59 -3.32 2.32
CA TRP A 30 12.27 -3.27 2.94
C TRP A 30 11.33 -4.22 2.22
N SER A 31 10.47 -4.89 2.96
CA SER A 31 9.55 -5.87 2.42
C SER A 31 8.23 -5.84 3.17
N TYR A 32 7.16 -5.96 2.39
CA TYR A 32 5.78 -5.86 2.81
C TYR A 32 4.96 -6.94 2.11
N ARG A 33 3.80 -7.21 2.69
CA ARG A 33 2.77 -8.06 2.12
C ARG A 33 1.49 -7.25 2.07
N CYS A 34 0.75 -7.34 0.97
CA CYS A 34 -0.57 -6.74 0.87
C CYS A 34 -1.56 -7.71 0.23
N ARG A 35 -2.84 -7.54 0.54
CA ARG A 35 -3.95 -8.25 -0.10
C ARG A 35 -5.16 -7.33 -0.15
N LEU A 36 -6.09 -7.66 -1.04
CA LEU A 36 -7.34 -6.92 -1.19
C LEU A 36 -8.51 -7.71 -0.60
N GLU A 37 -9.35 -7.03 0.17
CA GLU A 37 -10.62 -7.53 0.69
C GLU A 37 -11.73 -6.58 0.25
N GLY A 38 -12.37 -6.86 -0.88
CA GLY A 38 -13.26 -5.90 -1.52
C GLY A 38 -12.52 -4.62 -1.92
N ASN A 39 -12.94 -3.47 -1.41
CA ASN A 39 -12.25 -2.19 -1.61
C ASN A 39 -11.21 -1.86 -0.53
N ARG A 40 -10.97 -2.77 0.43
CA ARG A 40 -10.01 -2.57 1.52
C ARG A 40 -8.64 -3.13 1.15
N ILE A 41 -7.60 -2.37 1.47
CA ILE A 41 -6.20 -2.80 1.36
C ILE A 41 -5.74 -3.25 2.75
N ILE A 42 -5.40 -4.53 2.88
CA ILE A 42 -4.78 -5.07 4.09
C ILE A 42 -3.29 -5.22 3.83
N TRP A 43 -2.45 -4.69 4.71
CA TRP A 43 -1.00 -4.80 4.57
C TRP A 43 -0.30 -5.21 5.88
N ALA A 44 0.93 -5.69 5.74
CA ALA A 44 1.83 -6.07 6.82
C ALA A 44 3.28 -5.82 6.39
N SER A 45 4.20 -5.71 7.35
CA SER A 45 5.63 -5.91 7.07
C SER A 45 5.90 -7.39 6.74
N ALA A 46 7.10 -7.70 6.25
CA ALA A 46 7.51 -9.05 5.86
C ALA A 46 7.12 -10.13 6.87
N GLU A 47 7.43 -9.91 8.15
CA GLU A 47 7.15 -10.87 9.25
C GLU A 47 6.13 -10.33 10.26
N GLY A 48 5.52 -9.17 10.00
CA GLY A 48 4.61 -8.50 10.94
C GLY A 48 3.19 -9.08 10.97
N ARG A 49 2.39 -8.59 11.91
CA ARG A 49 0.94 -8.83 11.89
C ARG A 49 0.27 -8.04 10.75
N TRP A 50 -0.82 -8.58 10.22
CA TRP A 50 -1.73 -7.84 9.36
C TRP A 50 -2.36 -6.67 10.10
N ARG A 51 -2.50 -5.54 9.40
CA ARG A 51 -3.13 -4.32 9.92
C ARG A 51 -4.66 -4.42 9.88
N THR A 52 -5.20 -5.25 10.76
CA THR A 52 -6.65 -5.52 10.91
C THR A 52 -7.18 -5.16 12.30
N HIS A 53 -6.34 -4.65 13.21
CA HIS A 53 -6.74 -4.23 14.54
C HIS A 53 -7.63 -2.98 14.48
N PRO A 54 -8.59 -2.78 15.40
CA PRO A 54 -9.45 -1.58 15.42
C PRO A 54 -8.68 -0.24 15.46
N ASP A 55 -7.49 -0.24 16.05
CA ASP A 55 -6.62 0.95 16.13
C ASP A 55 -5.69 1.12 14.92
N ASP A 56 -5.68 0.16 13.98
CA ASP A 56 -4.92 0.33 12.74
C ASP A 56 -5.68 1.27 11.79
N GLY A 57 -4.92 2.01 10.98
CA GLY A 57 -5.50 2.75 9.85
C GLY A 57 -6.26 1.82 8.90
N VAL A 58 -7.46 2.23 8.50
CA VAL A 58 -8.26 1.55 7.50
C VAL A 58 -7.92 2.14 6.14
N LEU A 59 -7.20 1.36 5.32
CA LEU A 59 -6.88 1.72 3.94
C LEU A 59 -7.94 1.20 2.97
N THR A 60 -8.49 2.09 2.16
CA THR A 60 -9.41 1.75 1.06
C THR A 60 -8.93 2.36 -0.24
N TYR A 61 -9.31 1.73 -1.37
CA TYR A 61 -9.06 2.29 -2.69
C TYR A 61 -10.35 2.48 -3.48
N GLU A 62 -10.33 3.47 -4.36
CA GLU A 62 -11.41 3.78 -5.29
C GLU A 62 -10.82 4.06 -6.68
N LEU A 63 -11.46 3.53 -7.72
CA LEU A 63 -11.11 3.83 -9.09
C LEU A 63 -11.83 5.09 -9.55
N GLU A 64 -11.06 6.13 -9.90
CA GLU A 64 -11.57 7.35 -10.49
C GLU A 64 -11.42 7.26 -12.02
N GLY A 65 -12.43 6.66 -12.67
CA GLY A 65 -12.38 6.35 -14.09
C GLY A 65 -11.45 5.16 -14.39
N SER A 66 -10.73 5.21 -15.52
CA SER A 66 -9.90 4.09 -16.00
C SER A 66 -8.40 4.23 -15.69
N THR A 67 -7.95 5.40 -15.24
CA THR A 67 -6.52 5.72 -15.11
C THR A 67 -6.11 6.23 -13.74
N LYS A 68 -7.03 6.58 -12.86
CA LYS A 68 -6.70 7.10 -11.53
C LYS A 68 -7.18 6.16 -10.44
N ILE A 69 -6.36 6.03 -9.41
CA ILE A 69 -6.70 5.34 -8.18
C ILE A 69 -6.56 6.32 -7.03
N ARG A 70 -7.59 6.42 -6.20
CA ARG A 70 -7.58 7.18 -4.95
C ARG A 70 -7.41 6.20 -3.80
N ILE A 71 -6.42 6.44 -2.96
CA ILE A 71 -6.18 5.70 -1.72
C ILE A 71 -6.57 6.60 -0.55
N VAL A 72 -7.34 6.06 0.38
CA VAL A 72 -7.77 6.77 1.60
C VAL A 72 -7.35 5.94 2.80
N GLU A 73 -6.69 6.58 3.77
CA GLU A 73 -6.41 6.00 5.08
C GLU A 73 -7.22 6.75 6.15
N ALA A 74 -8.02 6.02 6.92
CA ALA A 74 -8.81 6.57 8.01
C ALA A 74 -8.37 5.96 9.35
N HIS A 75 -8.19 6.78 10.37
CA HIS A 75 -7.82 6.36 11.72
C HIS A 75 -8.98 6.46 12.71
N SER A 76 -8.87 5.76 13.84
CA SER A 76 -9.91 5.68 14.88
C SER A 76 -10.17 7.02 15.58
N ASP A 77 -9.20 7.94 15.55
CA ASP A 77 -9.33 9.31 16.03
C ASP A 77 -10.13 10.24 15.10
N GLY A 78 -10.61 9.70 13.96
CA GLY A 78 -11.36 10.42 12.95
C GLY A 78 -10.48 11.16 11.93
N SER A 79 -9.17 11.16 12.11
CA SER A 79 -8.24 11.71 11.12
C SER A 79 -8.24 10.86 9.84
N LYS A 80 -8.05 11.52 8.70
CA LYS A 80 -8.03 10.89 7.39
C LYS A 80 -6.95 11.53 6.53
N SER A 81 -6.27 10.69 5.75
CA SER A 81 -5.37 11.11 4.68
C SER A 81 -5.84 10.48 3.37
N GLN A 82 -5.52 11.12 2.26
CA GLN A 82 -5.84 10.59 0.94
C GLN A 82 -4.76 10.98 -0.06
N ASP A 83 -4.45 10.07 -0.97
CA ASP A 83 -3.53 10.27 -2.07
C ASP A 83 -4.16 9.73 -3.37
N THR A 84 -3.97 10.43 -4.48
CA THR A 84 -4.43 9.99 -5.80
C THR A 84 -3.24 9.73 -6.69
N TYR A 85 -3.22 8.55 -7.33
CA TYR A 85 -2.17 8.13 -8.24
C TYR A 85 -2.73 7.91 -9.64
N ASN A 86 -2.00 8.36 -10.66
CA ASN A 86 -2.31 8.00 -12.03
C ASN A 86 -1.55 6.73 -12.40
N ARG A 87 -2.21 5.81 -13.09
CA ARG A 87 -1.60 4.60 -13.63
C ARG A 87 -0.37 4.91 -14.50
N ASN A 88 -0.38 6.04 -15.20
CA ASN A 88 0.74 6.46 -16.04
C ASN A 88 1.99 6.89 -15.25
N ASP A 89 1.84 7.23 -13.97
CA ASP A 89 2.93 7.64 -13.09
C ASP A 89 3.57 6.43 -12.37
N LEU A 90 2.94 5.25 -12.42
CA LEU A 90 3.37 4.02 -11.74
C LEU A 90 4.19 3.09 -12.67
N ARG A 91 5.02 3.69 -13.53
CA ARG A 91 5.61 3.03 -14.70
C ARG A 91 7.00 2.44 -14.47
#